data_AF-A0A8T3BUX7-F1
#
_entry.id   AF-A0A8T3BUX7-F1
#
_cell.length_a   1.000
_cell.length_b   1.000
_cell.length_c   1.000
_cell.angle_alpha   90.00
_cell.angle_beta   90.00
_cell.angle_gamma   90.00
#
_symmetry.space_group_name_H-M   'P 1'
#
loop_
_entity.id
_entity.type
_entity.pdbx_description
1 polymer ?
#
loop_
_entity_poly.entity_id
_entity_poly.type
_entity_poly.pdbx_seq_one_letter_code
_entity_poly.pdbx_strand_id
1 'polypeptide(L)'
;MGEAAAAVSSESGEGKREIWIKHYSSSHRILLVGEGDFSFSVCLAKAFGSAKNMIATSYDNLEKLLEKHSTARIHLDELKRLGCTLLHGINVKYIHEDSFLKVRRFDRIIFNFPHAGHYLGFGENNEELIL
;
A
#
# COMPACT_ATOMS: atom_id res chain seq x y z
N MET A 1 -10.37 -58.18 -14.46
CA MET A 1 -9.38 -57.32 -15.13
C MET A 1 -9.77 -55.90 -14.79
N GLY A 2 -9.02 -55.28 -13.88
CA GLY A 2 -9.30 -53.95 -13.40
C GLY A 2 -8.69 -52.88 -14.30
N GLU A 3 -9.23 -51.68 -14.19
CA GLU A 3 -8.48 -50.46 -14.49
C GLU A 3 -8.96 -49.39 -13.50
N ALA A 4 -8.07 -49.06 -12.57
CA ALA A 4 -8.22 -47.97 -11.63
C ALA A 4 -7.77 -46.68 -12.33
N ALA A 5 -8.67 -45.72 -12.51
CA ALA A 5 -8.33 -44.40 -13.01
C ALA A 5 -8.10 -43.46 -11.81
N ALA A 6 -6.82 -43.11 -11.67
CA ALA A 6 -6.15 -42.14 -10.82
C ALA A 6 -7.02 -41.18 -9.99
N ALA A 7 -6.79 -41.21 -8.67
CA ALA A 7 -7.12 -40.13 -7.75
C ALA A 7 -6.44 -38.83 -8.22
N VAL A 8 -7.25 -37.83 -8.56
CA VAL A 8 -6.79 -36.44 -8.61
C VAL A 8 -6.50 -36.05 -7.17
N SER A 9 -5.21 -36.01 -6.84
CA SER A 9 -4.71 -35.41 -5.62
C SER A 9 -5.08 -33.93 -5.64
N SER A 10 -6.08 -33.55 -4.85
CA SER A 10 -6.33 -32.17 -4.49
C SER A 10 -5.04 -31.66 -3.83
N GLU A 11 -4.31 -30.79 -4.52
CA GLU A 11 -3.20 -30.06 -3.94
C GLU A 11 -3.75 -29.31 -2.72
N SER A 12 -3.38 -29.81 -1.54
CA SER A 12 -3.65 -29.20 -0.26
C SER A 12 -2.93 -27.85 -0.27
N GLY A 13 -3.69 -26.77 -0.49
CA GLY A 13 -3.18 -25.42 -0.34
C GLY A 13 -2.61 -25.28 1.06
N GLU A 14 -1.27 -25.21 1.17
CA GLU A 14 -0.61 -24.73 2.38
C GLU A 14 -1.14 -23.32 2.62
N GLY A 15 -2.11 -23.20 3.54
CA GLY A 15 -2.61 -21.91 3.98
C GLY A 15 -1.41 -21.12 4.48
N LYS A 16 -1.00 -20.08 3.73
CA LYS A 16 0.10 -19.22 4.14
C LYS A 16 -0.18 -18.78 5.58
N ARG A 17 0.72 -19.14 6.50
CA ARG A 17 0.62 -18.72 7.90
C ARG A 17 0.50 -17.20 7.94
N GLU A 18 -0.44 -16.71 8.72
CA GLU A 18 -0.65 -15.28 8.91
C GLU A 18 0.60 -14.64 9.52
N ILE A 19 1.08 -13.56 8.90
CA ILE A 19 2.26 -12.81 9.35
C ILE A 19 1.77 -11.59 10.14
N TRP A 20 2.23 -11.47 11.38
CA TRP A 20 1.97 -10.32 12.25
C TRP A 20 3.22 -9.47 12.43
N ILE A 21 3.11 -8.18 12.14
CA ILE A 21 4.17 -7.17 12.32
C ILE A 21 3.59 -6.04 13.16
N LYS A 22 3.85 -6.06 14.47
CA LYS A 22 3.27 -5.12 15.45
C LYS A 22 1.74 -5.05 15.32
N HIS A 23 1.23 -4.02 14.65
CA HIS A 23 -0.19 -3.76 14.46
C HIS A 23 -0.72 -4.22 13.09
N TYR A 24 0.12 -4.76 12.21
CA TYR A 24 -0.26 -5.15 10.86
C TYR A 24 -0.29 -6.67 10.74
N SER A 25 -1.38 -7.20 10.15
CA SER A 25 -1.51 -8.60 9.79
C SER A 25 -1.55 -8.73 8.27
N SER A 26 -0.96 -9.80 7.72
CA SER A 26 -1.05 -10.14 6.30
C SER A 26 -2.47 -10.47 5.83
N SER A 27 -3.41 -10.68 6.76
CA SER A 27 -4.84 -10.90 6.49
C SER A 27 -5.66 -9.61 6.49
N HIS A 28 -5.12 -8.49 7.00
CA HIS A 28 -5.82 -7.21 6.99
C HIS A 28 -5.97 -6.67 5.57
N ARG A 29 -7.10 -6.04 5.27
CA ARG A 29 -7.23 -5.11 4.14
C ARG A 29 -6.68 -3.75 4.56
N ILE A 30 -5.62 -3.32 3.90
CA ILE A 30 -4.84 -2.14 4.28
C ILE A 30 -4.98 -1.05 3.22
N LEU A 31 -5.35 0.15 3.66
CA LEU A 31 -5.26 1.37 2.85
C LEU A 31 -4.10 2.21 3.34
N LEU A 32 -3.16 2.55 2.46
CA LEU A 32 -2.08 3.51 2.71
C LEU A 32 -2.43 4.83 2.04
N VAL A 33 -2.52 5.88 2.84
CA VAL A 33 -3.06 7.18 2.47
C VAL A 33 -1.93 8.19 2.35
N GLY A 34 -1.85 8.87 1.22
CA GLY A 34 -0.93 10.00 1.04
C GLY A 34 0.55 9.61 0.99
N GLU A 35 0.86 8.46 0.39
CA GLU A 35 2.25 8.04 0.18
C GLU A 35 2.99 9.09 -0.65
N GLY A 36 4.16 9.48 -0.16
CA GLY A 36 5.15 10.26 -0.90
C GLY A 36 5.87 9.35 -1.89
N ASP A 37 7.01 8.78 -1.51
CA ASP A 37 7.82 7.93 -2.39
C ASP A 37 7.47 6.44 -2.36
N PHE A 38 6.44 6.02 -1.62
CA PHE A 38 5.98 4.64 -1.47
C PHE A 38 6.95 3.66 -0.77
N SER A 39 8.05 4.15 -0.18
CA SER A 39 9.05 3.32 0.49
C SER A 39 8.47 2.51 1.66
N PHE A 40 7.61 3.12 2.48
CA PHE A 40 6.95 2.45 3.59
C PHE A 40 6.03 1.32 3.10
N SER A 41 5.21 1.59 2.08
CA SER A 41 4.38 0.57 1.43
C SER A 41 5.22 -0.63 0.95
N VAL A 42 6.34 -0.40 0.27
CA VAL A 42 7.23 -1.47 -0.20
C VAL A 42 7.78 -2.28 0.98
N CYS A 43 8.23 -1.61 2.05
CA CYS A 43 8.76 -2.27 3.22
C CYS A 43 7.73 -3.22 3.85
N LEU A 44 6.50 -2.74 4.05
CA LEU A 44 5.41 -3.55 4.59
C LEU A 44 5.04 -4.72 3.67
N ALA A 45 4.93 -4.46 2.37
CA ALA A 45 4.64 -5.48 1.36
C ALA A 45 5.70 -6.60 1.32
N LYS A 46 6.98 -6.23 1.39
CA LYS A 46 8.10 -7.19 1.44
C LYS A 46 8.06 -8.02 2.71
N ALA A 47 7.74 -7.41 3.86
CA ALA A 47 7.65 -8.12 5.12
C ALA A 47 6.48 -9.11 5.16
N PHE A 48 5.38 -8.84 4.44
CA PHE A 48 4.30 -9.81 4.21
C PHE A 48 4.57 -10.79 3.07
N GLY A 49 5.57 -10.54 2.23
CA GLY A 49 5.82 -11.29 0.99
C GLY A 49 4.73 -11.13 -0.08
N SER A 50 3.81 -10.19 0.09
CA SER A 50 2.75 -9.85 -0.86
C SER A 50 2.13 -8.50 -0.52
N ALA A 51 1.53 -7.85 -1.53
CA ALA A 51 0.76 -6.62 -1.38
C ALA A 51 -0.69 -6.74 -1.89
N LYS A 52 -1.19 -7.97 -2.14
CA LYS A 52 -2.54 -8.18 -2.71
C LYS A 52 -3.67 -7.63 -1.82
N ASN A 53 -3.40 -7.51 -0.53
CA ASN A 53 -4.31 -6.98 0.49
C ASN A 53 -4.11 -5.46 0.73
N MET A 54 -3.25 -4.80 -0.04
CA MET A 54 -2.86 -3.40 0.13
C MET A 54 -3.36 -2.54 -1.04
N ILE A 55 -3.83 -1.34 -0.69
CA ILE A 55 -4.10 -0.25 -1.63
C ILE A 55 -3.26 0.94 -1.19
N ALA A 56 -2.31 1.37 -2.02
CA ALA A 56 -1.45 2.52 -1.72
C ALA A 56 -1.85 3.71 -2.60
N THR A 57 -2.00 4.88 -1.97
CA THR A 57 -2.55 6.07 -2.62
C THR A 57 -1.63 7.28 -2.47
N SER A 58 -1.52 8.11 -3.51
CA SER A 58 -0.83 9.41 -3.47
C SER A 58 -1.78 10.56 -3.80
N TYR A 59 -1.51 11.74 -3.23
CA TYR A 59 -2.23 12.97 -3.58
C TYR A 59 -1.85 13.46 -4.98
N ASP A 60 -0.56 13.48 -5.29
CA ASP A 60 -0.08 13.82 -6.62
C ASP A 60 -0.49 12.75 -7.64
N ASN A 61 -0.72 13.18 -8.88
CA ASN A 61 -0.80 12.27 -10.01
C ASN A 61 0.57 11.63 -10.27
N LEU A 62 0.62 10.57 -11.08
CA LEU A 62 1.84 9.80 -11.30
C LEU A 62 3.00 10.64 -11.86
N GLU A 63 2.71 11.57 -12.77
CA GLU A 63 3.73 12.43 -13.39
C GLU A 63 4.39 13.34 -12.34
N LYS A 64 3.59 14.13 -11.61
CA LYS A 64 4.06 15.03 -10.54
C LYS A 64 4.76 14.28 -9.41
N LEU A 65 4.25 13.09 -9.08
CA LEU A 65 4.85 12.22 -8.08
C LEU A 65 6.30 11.87 -8.46
N LEU A 66 6.52 11.46 -9.71
CA LEU A 66 7.84 11.05 -10.19
C LEU A 66 8.80 12.22 -10.40
N GLU A 67 8.28 13.41 -10.69
CA GLU A 67 9.07 14.65 -10.69
C GLU A 67 9.60 14.98 -9.28
N LYS A 68 8.74 14.87 -8.26
CA LYS A 68 9.10 15.18 -6.86
C LYS A 68 9.94 14.08 -6.20
N HIS A 69 9.64 12.82 -6.50
CA HIS A 69 10.24 11.66 -5.87
C HIS A 69 10.68 10.67 -6.95
N SER A 70 11.85 10.89 -7.53
CA SER A 70 12.40 10.01 -8.58
C SER A 70 12.58 8.55 -8.09
N THR A 71 12.86 8.36 -6.80
CA THR A 71 12.91 7.05 -6.14
C THR A 71 11.57 6.32 -6.09
N ALA A 72 10.44 7.02 -6.23
CA ALA A 72 9.12 6.38 -6.22
C ALA A 72 8.97 5.37 -7.35
N ARG A 73 9.65 5.54 -8.48
CA ARG A 73 9.55 4.61 -9.62
C ARG A 73 9.89 3.18 -9.22
N ILE A 74 11.04 2.97 -8.58
CA ILE A 74 11.47 1.62 -8.17
C ILE A 74 10.51 1.01 -7.13
N HIS A 75 9.91 1.85 -6.29
CA HIS A 75 8.96 1.41 -5.27
C HIS A 75 7.60 1.03 -5.85
N LEU A 76 7.09 1.83 -6.80
CA LEU A 76 5.85 1.53 -7.52
C LEU A 76 5.96 0.24 -8.34
N ASP A 77 7.08 0.04 -9.03
CA ASP A 77 7.33 -1.17 -9.81
C ASP A 77 7.35 -2.42 -8.91
N GLU A 78 8.01 -2.34 -7.75
CA GLU A 78 8.05 -3.41 -6.76
C GLU A 78 6.68 -3.70 -6.15
N LEU A 79 5.90 -2.66 -5.80
CA LEU A 79 4.54 -2.82 -5.28
C LEU A 79 3.62 -3.47 -6.30
N LYS A 80 3.71 -3.06 -7.56
CA LYS A 80 2.95 -3.66 -8.65
C LYS A 80 3.32 -5.13 -8.82
N ARG A 81 4.62 -5.46 -8.76
CA ARG A 81 5.11 -6.85 -8.80
C ARG A 81 4.57 -7.70 -7.63
N LEU A 82 4.43 -7.12 -6.44
CA LEU A 82 3.88 -7.77 -5.25
C LEU A 82 2.35 -7.84 -5.22
N GLY A 83 1.67 -7.22 -6.19
CA GLY A 83 0.23 -7.24 -6.37
C GLY A 83 -0.54 -6.11 -5.68
N CYS A 84 0.12 -5.01 -5.33
CA CYS A 84 -0.51 -3.84 -4.73
C CYS A 84 -1.45 -3.15 -5.73
N THR A 85 -2.56 -2.61 -5.23
CA THR A 85 -3.36 -1.65 -6.01
C THR A 85 -2.80 -0.25 -5.77
N LEU A 86 -2.37 0.43 -6.85
CA LEU A 86 -1.83 1.78 -6.81
C LEU A 86 -2.87 2.77 -7.34
N LEU A 87 -3.19 3.80 -6.55
CA LEU A 87 -4.07 4.89 -6.97
C LEU A 87 -3.35 6.23 -6.82
N HIS A 88 -3.47 7.11 -7.81
CA HIS A 88 -2.82 8.42 -7.81
C HIS A 88 -3.86 9.52 -7.97
N GLY A 89 -3.57 10.73 -7.50
CA GLY A 89 -4.54 11.83 -7.55
C GLY A 89 -5.64 11.75 -6.48
N ILE A 90 -5.44 10.94 -5.44
CA ILE A 90 -6.45 10.75 -4.38
C ILE A 90 -6.38 11.90 -3.39
N ASN A 91 -7.36 12.80 -3.44
CA ASN A 91 -7.55 13.81 -2.42
C ASN A 91 -8.28 13.21 -1.22
N VAL A 92 -7.57 13.07 -0.11
CA VAL A 92 -8.08 12.48 1.13
C VAL A 92 -9.34 13.18 1.65
N LYS A 93 -9.46 14.50 1.43
CA LYS A 93 -10.66 15.27 1.81
C LYS A 93 -11.92 14.76 1.10
N TYR A 94 -11.78 14.27 -0.12
CA TYR A 94 -12.88 13.79 -0.98
C TYR A 94 -12.83 12.27 -1.20
N ILE A 95 -12.07 11.53 -0.39
CA ILE A 95 -11.89 10.07 -0.55
C ILE A 95 -13.19 9.28 -0.39
N HIS A 96 -14.17 9.84 0.33
CA HIS A 96 -15.50 9.28 0.51
C HIS A 96 -16.37 9.36 -0.75
N GLU A 97 -16.01 10.22 -1.70
CA GLU A 97 -16.69 10.35 -2.99
C GLU A 97 -16.09 9.40 -4.04
N ASP A 98 -14.83 8.97 -3.85
CA ASP A 98 -14.12 8.08 -4.77
C ASP A 98 -14.88 6.76 -4.94
N SER A 99 -15.29 6.48 -6.18
CA SER A 99 -16.16 5.34 -6.49
C SER A 99 -15.54 3.98 -6.14
N PHE A 100 -14.21 3.88 -6.16
CA PHE A 100 -13.49 2.66 -5.87
C PHE A 100 -13.29 2.50 -4.35
N LEU A 101 -12.92 3.55 -3.64
CA LEU A 101 -12.62 3.48 -2.21
C LEU A 101 -13.88 3.50 -1.34
N LYS A 102 -14.93 4.25 -1.72
CA LYS A 102 -16.15 4.41 -0.90
C LYS A 102 -16.92 3.12 -0.63
N VAL A 103 -16.77 2.13 -1.50
CA VAL A 103 -17.46 0.83 -1.40
C VAL A 103 -16.64 -0.24 -0.68
N ARG A 104 -15.43 0.10 -0.21
CA ARG A 104 -14.50 -0.84 0.44
C ARG A 104 -14.45 -0.60 1.94
N ARG A 105 -14.20 -1.67 2.69
CA ARG A 105 -13.89 -1.62 4.13
C ARG A 105 -12.45 -2.04 4.34
N PHE A 106 -11.79 -1.35 5.26
CA PHE A 106 -10.39 -1.58 5.60
C PHE A 106 -10.29 -1.93 7.08
N ASP A 107 -9.42 -2.88 7.39
CA ASP A 107 -9.13 -3.28 8.76
C ASP A 107 -8.03 -2.37 9.35
N ARG A 108 -7.20 -1.78 8.47
CA ARG A 108 -6.21 -0.75 8.80
C ARG A 108 -6.19 0.35 7.74
N ILE A 109 -6.21 1.59 8.19
CA ILE A 109 -5.89 2.77 7.38
C ILE A 109 -4.60 3.35 7.95
N ILE A 110 -3.58 3.48 7.12
CA ILE A 110 -2.26 3.98 7.49
C ILE A 110 -2.11 5.37 6.88
N PHE A 111 -1.92 6.37 7.73
CA PHE A 111 -1.64 7.74 7.32
C PHE A 111 -0.39 8.19 8.09
N ASN A 112 0.77 7.88 7.52
CA ASN A 112 2.06 8.13 8.15
C ASN A 112 2.73 9.34 7.51
N PHE A 113 3.29 10.21 8.35
CA PHE A 113 4.10 11.35 7.94
C PHE A 113 3.34 12.36 7.06
N PRO A 114 2.23 12.96 7.54
CA PRO A 114 1.63 14.09 6.84
C PRO A 114 2.69 15.19 6.71
N HIS A 115 3.18 15.39 5.49
CA HIS A 115 4.13 16.44 5.21
C HIS A 115 3.39 17.78 5.32
N ALA A 116 3.76 18.63 6.29
CA ALA A 116 3.15 19.96 6.46
C ALA A 116 3.37 20.89 5.25
N GLY A 117 4.23 20.47 4.32
CA GLY A 117 4.52 21.18 3.09
C GLY A 117 5.65 22.17 3.30
N HIS A 118 6.65 22.12 2.41
CA HIS A 118 7.58 23.23 2.19
C HIS A 118 6.85 24.36 1.43
N TYR A 119 5.61 24.68 1.81
CA TYR A 119 4.92 25.84 1.26
C TYR A 119 5.51 27.06 1.96
N LEU A 120 6.06 28.00 1.19
CA LEU A 120 6.50 29.29 1.71
C LEU A 120 5.34 29.94 2.48
N GLY A 121 5.49 30.02 3.81
CA GLY A 121 4.47 30.52 4.74
C GLY A 121 3.74 29.48 5.60
N PHE A 122 3.85 28.18 5.32
CA PHE A 122 3.28 27.09 6.14
C PHE A 122 4.30 26.03 6.57
N GLY A 123 5.58 26.22 6.23
CA GLY A 123 6.67 25.41 6.77
C GLY A 123 6.81 25.61 8.28
N GLU A 124 6.98 24.52 9.02
CA GLU A 124 7.43 24.57 10.41
C GLU A 124 8.79 25.25 10.44
N ASN A 125 8.98 26.22 11.34
CA ASN A 125 10.25 26.95 11.49
C ASN A 125 10.93 26.65 12.83
N ASN A 126 10.29 25.86 13.69
CA ASN A 126 10.86 25.43 14.94
C ASN A 126 11.83 24.26 14.73
N GLU A 127 13.14 24.51 14.90
CA GLU A 127 14.20 23.53 14.71
C GLU A 127 14.03 22.27 15.59
N GLU A 128 13.43 22.37 16.77
CA GLU A 128 13.19 21.20 17.65
C GLU A 128 12.07 20.27 17.13
N LEU A 129 11.18 20.78 16.27
CA LEU A 129 10.08 20.04 15.67
C LEU A 129 10.41 19.50 14.26
N ILE A 130 11.52 19.99 13.68
CA ILE A 130 11.99 19.64 12.33
C ILE A 130 13.12 18.61 12.38
N LEU A 131 13.78 18.44 13.53
CA LEU A 131 14.81 17.43 13.82
C LEU A 131 14.22 16.18 14.49
#